data_AF-A0A6C0ATD2-F1
#
_entry.id   AF-A0A6C0ATD2-F1
#
_cell.length_a   1.000
_cell.length_b   1.000
_cell.length_c   1.000
_cell.angle_alpha   90.00
_cell.angle_beta   90.00
_cell.angle_gamma   90.00
#
_symmetry.space_group_name_H-M   'P 1'
#
loop_
_entity.id
_entity.type
_entity.pdbx_description
1 polymer ?
#
loop_
_entity_poly.entity_id
_entity_poly.type
_entity_poly.pdbx_seq_one_letter_code
_entity_poly.pdbx_strand_id
1 'polypeptide(L)'
;MTKYNENGLPRRLMNKWNLFYHLPNNTDWSLASYIPVMEDIENADSILLLNEKISDIVIKNCMLFVMKSGISPLWEDPQNRNGGCFSYKILNKHVHDIWKQLFFLICGESLFTDKDYNDNVNGITISPKKNFCIVKIWMKTTTHQDITKVSHIPNLIANECIFKAHAPEY
;
A
#
# COMPACT_ATOMS: atom_id res chain seq x y z
N MET A 1 -5.57 18.90 4.96
CA MET A 1 -6.24 18.14 6.04
C MET A 1 -5.69 18.66 7.36
N THR A 2 -6.55 19.14 8.27
CA THR A 2 -6.14 19.61 9.60
C THR A 2 -5.77 18.44 10.49
N LYS A 3 -4.65 18.57 11.24
CA LYS A 3 -4.05 17.52 12.09
C LYS A 3 -4.98 17.02 13.20
N TYR A 4 -5.83 17.92 13.68
CA TYR A 4 -6.74 17.67 14.80
C TYR A 4 -8.20 17.68 14.37
N ASN A 5 -9.04 16.95 15.08
CA ASN A 5 -10.48 17.09 14.99
C ASN A 5 -10.96 18.38 15.69
N GLU A 6 -12.25 18.67 15.63
CA GLU A 6 -12.89 19.83 16.26
C GLU A 6 -12.65 19.94 17.77
N ASN A 7 -12.26 18.84 18.42
CA ASN A 7 -11.96 18.75 19.86
C ASN A 7 -10.45 18.81 20.17
N GLY A 8 -9.59 19.11 19.19
CA GLY A 8 -8.13 19.18 19.40
C GLY A 8 -7.46 17.81 19.57
N LEU A 9 -8.16 16.70 19.31
CA LEU A 9 -7.61 15.35 19.39
C LEU A 9 -7.06 14.89 18.03
N PRO A 10 -6.04 14.00 18.01
CA PRO A 10 -5.51 13.42 16.79
C PRO A 10 -6.64 12.77 15.98
N ARG A 11 -6.69 13.08 14.68
CA ARG A 11 -7.70 12.48 13.79
C ARG A 11 -7.42 10.98 13.64
N ARG A 12 -8.33 10.15 14.17
CA ARG A 12 -8.29 8.69 14.06
C ARG A 12 -8.57 8.22 12.62
N LEU A 13 -7.93 7.12 12.25
CA LEU A 13 -8.22 6.40 11.00
C LEU A 13 -9.39 5.45 11.20
N MET A 14 -10.03 5.04 10.11
CA MET A 14 -11.11 4.04 10.15
C MET A 14 -10.57 2.63 10.44
N ASN A 15 -9.41 2.31 9.86
CA ASN A 15 -8.70 1.05 10.09
C ASN A 15 -7.32 1.31 10.70
N LYS A 16 -6.80 0.31 11.40
CA LYS A 16 -5.39 0.28 11.82
C LYS A 16 -4.53 -0.28 10.69
N TRP A 17 -3.32 0.23 10.56
CA TRP A 17 -2.39 -0.17 9.50
C TRP A 17 -1.01 -0.52 10.07
N ASN A 18 -0.34 -1.45 9.43
CA ASN A 18 1.03 -1.86 9.76
C ASN A 18 1.93 -1.59 8.55
N LEU A 19 3.07 -0.95 8.79
CA LEU A 19 4.13 -0.75 7.81
C LEU A 19 5.23 -1.79 8.07
N PHE A 20 5.52 -2.60 7.05
CA PHE A 20 6.60 -3.57 7.07
C PHE A 20 7.68 -3.22 6.06
N TYR A 21 8.87 -3.72 6.33
CA TYR A 21 10.03 -3.69 5.46
C TYR A 21 10.49 -5.12 5.16
N HIS A 22 10.88 -5.36 3.90
CA HIS A 22 11.55 -6.58 3.49
C HIS A 22 12.80 -6.24 2.66
N LEU A 23 13.88 -6.98 2.88
CA LEU A 23 15.15 -6.80 2.18
C LEU A 23 15.03 -7.28 0.73
N PRO A 24 15.34 -6.45 -0.29
CA PRO A 24 15.18 -6.86 -1.70
C PRO A 24 16.02 -8.08 -2.12
N ASN A 25 17.12 -8.33 -1.42
CA ASN A 25 18.04 -9.44 -1.68
C ASN A 25 17.76 -10.65 -0.78
N ASN A 26 16.80 -10.56 0.12
CA ASN A 26 16.41 -11.70 0.94
C ASN A 26 15.49 -12.61 0.12
N THR A 27 15.81 -13.89 0.05
CA THR A 27 15.02 -14.89 -0.68
C THR A 27 14.10 -15.68 0.23
N ASP A 28 14.14 -15.43 1.55
CA ASP A 28 13.17 -15.96 2.50
C ASP A 28 11.87 -15.16 2.42
N TRP A 29 10.84 -15.75 1.84
CA TRP A 29 9.51 -15.14 1.74
C TRP A 29 8.55 -15.58 2.86
N SER A 30 9.08 -16.21 3.92
CA SER A 30 8.29 -16.50 5.11
C SER A 30 7.97 -15.21 5.88
N LEU A 31 6.93 -15.24 6.73
CA LEU A 31 6.53 -14.08 7.53
C LEU A 31 7.67 -13.49 8.37
N ALA A 32 8.62 -14.31 8.81
CA ALA A 32 9.73 -13.90 9.66
C ALA A 32 10.67 -12.88 9.00
N SER A 33 10.69 -12.82 7.67
CA SER A 33 11.53 -11.89 6.92
C SER A 33 10.90 -10.52 6.70
N TYR A 34 9.64 -10.32 7.09
CA TYR A 34 8.90 -9.07 6.98
C TYR A 34 8.97 -8.33 8.32
N ILE A 35 9.88 -7.37 8.41
CA ILE A 35 10.20 -6.66 9.65
C ILE A 35 9.21 -5.51 9.84
N PRO A 36 8.46 -5.44 10.95
CA PRO A 36 7.60 -4.30 11.23
C PRO A 36 8.44 -3.03 11.44
N VAL A 37 8.13 -1.98 10.70
CA VAL A 37 8.68 -0.63 10.87
C VAL A 37 7.83 0.16 11.86
N MET A 38 6.50 0.03 11.73
CA MET A 38 5.54 0.60 12.66
C MET A 38 4.25 -0.24 12.60
N GLU A 39 3.72 -0.55 13.78
CA GLU A 39 2.48 -1.30 13.94
C GLU A 39 1.39 -0.39 14.53
N ASP A 40 0.13 -0.78 14.31
CA ASP A 40 -1.06 -0.11 14.83
C ASP A 40 -1.12 1.41 14.51
N ILE A 41 -0.78 1.78 13.28
CA ILE A 41 -0.97 3.13 12.75
C ILE A 41 -2.47 3.42 12.73
N GLU A 42 -2.92 4.26 13.66
CA GLU A 42 -4.34 4.51 13.92
C GLU A 42 -4.74 5.99 13.88
N ASN A 43 -3.81 6.87 13.51
CA ASN A 43 -4.05 8.31 13.40
C ASN A 43 -3.31 8.95 12.21
N ALA A 44 -3.85 10.07 11.73
CA ALA A 44 -3.33 10.80 10.57
C ALA A 44 -1.92 11.38 10.79
N ASP A 45 -1.58 11.78 12.04
CA ASP A 45 -0.28 12.35 12.37
C ASP A 45 0.85 11.32 12.20
N SER A 46 0.58 10.06 12.52
CA SER A 46 1.53 8.96 12.32
C SER A 46 1.82 8.77 10.83
N ILE A 47 0.80 8.83 9.97
CA ILE A 47 0.99 8.76 8.51
C ILE A 47 1.81 9.94 8.01
N LEU A 48 1.48 11.16 8.47
CA LEU A 48 2.22 12.37 8.09
C LEU A 48 3.71 12.24 8.46
N LEU A 49 3.99 11.85 9.71
CA LEU A 49 5.35 11.67 10.20
C LEU A 49 6.09 10.58 9.41
N LEU A 50 5.45 9.43 9.15
CA LEU A 50 6.06 8.37 8.33
C LEU A 50 6.37 8.86 6.91
N ASN A 51 5.45 9.57 6.27
CA ASN A 51 5.67 10.14 4.94
C ASN A 51 6.76 11.23 4.92
N GLU A 52 7.01 11.91 6.03
CA GLU A 52 8.14 12.86 6.16
C GLU A 52 9.47 12.14 6.41
N LYS A 53 9.45 11.04 7.17
CA LYS A 53 10.66 10.32 7.60
C LYS A 53 11.16 9.29 6.59
N ILE A 54 10.26 8.65 5.85
CA ILE A 54 10.65 7.68 4.81
C ILE A 54 11.19 8.46 3.62
N SER A 55 12.51 8.35 3.41
CA SER A 55 13.20 9.07 2.35
C SER A 55 12.99 8.43 0.99
N ASP A 56 13.21 9.22 -0.06
CA ASP A 56 13.23 8.77 -1.45
C ASP A 56 14.21 7.61 -1.69
N ILE A 57 15.36 7.62 -0.98
CA ILE A 57 16.34 6.54 -1.03
C ILE A 57 15.73 5.23 -0.52
N VAL A 58 14.98 5.27 0.59
CA VAL A 58 14.31 4.09 1.13
C VAL A 58 13.27 3.57 0.14
N ILE A 59 12.38 4.43 -0.37
CA ILE A 59 11.35 4.03 -1.36
C ILE A 59 11.97 3.35 -2.58
N LYS A 60 13.12 3.84 -3.06
CA LYS A 60 13.78 3.34 -4.27
C LYS A 60 14.63 2.10 -4.06
N ASN A 61 14.92 1.70 -2.82
CA ASN A 61 15.88 0.63 -2.54
C ASN A 61 15.35 -0.42 -1.54
N CYS A 62 14.20 -0.21 -0.93
CA CYS A 62 13.60 -1.11 0.05
C CYS A 62 12.25 -1.63 -0.44
N MET A 63 11.92 -2.88 -0.12
CA MET A 63 10.53 -3.34 -0.28
C MET A 63 9.73 -2.90 0.93
N LEU A 64 8.65 -2.15 0.72
CA LEU A 64 7.77 -1.71 1.79
C LEU A 64 6.36 -2.23 1.55
N PHE A 65 5.67 -2.52 2.65
CA PHE A 65 4.30 -3.05 2.66
C PHE A 65 3.49 -2.28 3.67
N VAL A 66 2.37 -1.71 3.28
CA VAL A 66 1.38 -1.13 4.19
C VAL A 66 0.15 -2.01 4.12
N MET A 67 -0.16 -2.72 5.21
CA MET A 67 -1.26 -3.69 5.27
C MET A 67 -2.25 -3.29 6.38
N LYS A 68 -3.55 -3.58 6.18
CA LYS A 68 -4.54 -3.46 7.27
C LYS A 68 -4.10 -4.39 8.42
N SER A 69 -4.28 -3.92 9.66
CA SER A 69 -3.89 -4.70 10.84
C SER A 69 -4.65 -6.04 10.87
N GLY A 70 -3.94 -7.11 11.23
CA GLY A 70 -4.45 -8.49 11.15
C GLY A 70 -4.31 -9.18 9.79
N ILE A 71 -3.79 -8.48 8.76
CA ILE A 71 -3.48 -9.06 7.44
C ILE A 71 -1.96 -9.05 7.24
N SER A 72 -1.38 -10.23 7.05
CA SER A 72 0.05 -10.36 6.77
C SER A 72 0.38 -9.92 5.33
N PRO A 73 1.62 -9.45 5.08
CA PRO A 73 2.11 -9.08 3.74
C PRO A 73 2.42 -10.30 2.84
N LEU A 74 1.65 -11.38 3.03
CA LEU A 74 1.78 -12.66 2.34
C LEU A 74 0.55 -12.90 1.46
N TRP A 75 0.76 -13.51 0.31
CA TRP A 75 -0.31 -13.82 -0.65
C TRP A 75 -1.11 -15.04 -0.20
N GLU A 76 -0.55 -15.88 0.67
CA GLU A 76 -1.20 -17.02 1.31
C GLU A 76 -2.13 -16.61 2.47
N ASP A 77 -2.04 -15.37 2.94
CA ASP A 77 -2.92 -14.84 3.99
C ASP A 77 -4.39 -15.09 3.63
N PRO A 78 -5.25 -15.56 4.55
CA PRO A 78 -6.66 -15.84 4.26
C PRO A 78 -7.41 -14.70 3.59
N GLN A 79 -7.03 -13.44 3.87
CA GLN A 79 -7.65 -12.26 3.28
C GLN A 79 -7.08 -11.90 1.91
N ASN A 80 -5.88 -12.38 1.56
CA ASN A 80 -5.20 -12.10 0.29
C ASN A 80 -5.35 -13.24 -0.73
N ARG A 81 -5.41 -14.49 -0.29
CA ARG A 81 -5.28 -15.70 -1.14
C ARG A 81 -6.33 -15.86 -2.24
N ASN A 82 -7.52 -15.32 -2.03
CA ASN A 82 -8.62 -15.36 -3.00
C ASN A 82 -8.77 -14.04 -3.77
N GLY A 83 -7.85 -13.10 -3.53
CA GLY A 83 -7.87 -11.76 -4.07
C GLY A 83 -6.93 -11.59 -5.26
N GLY A 84 -6.52 -10.36 -5.46
CA GLY A 84 -5.56 -10.01 -6.51
C GLY A 84 -4.92 -8.67 -6.22
N CYS A 85 -4.19 -8.16 -7.19
CA CYS A 85 -3.58 -6.86 -7.08
C CYS A 85 -3.62 -6.07 -8.39
N PHE A 86 -3.84 -4.77 -8.26
CA PHE A 86 -3.48 -3.81 -9.30
C PHE A 86 -1.97 -3.62 -9.25
N SER A 87 -1.28 -3.85 -10.36
CA SER A 87 0.18 -3.78 -10.45
C SER A 87 0.60 -2.69 -11.42
N TYR A 88 1.30 -1.68 -10.90
CA TYR A 88 1.82 -0.54 -11.62
C TYR A 88 3.33 -0.64 -11.76
N LYS A 89 3.84 -0.32 -12.95
CA LYS A 89 5.25 -0.03 -13.17
C LYS A 89 5.46 1.47 -13.10
N ILE A 90 6.26 1.95 -12.15
CA ILE A 90 6.43 3.38 -11.90
C ILE A 90 7.90 3.77 -12.01
N LEU A 91 8.22 4.74 -12.87
CA LEU A 91 9.58 5.25 -13.01
C LEU A 91 10.11 5.83 -11.69
N ASN A 92 11.39 5.63 -11.40
CA ASN A 92 12.02 6.07 -10.16
C ASN A 92 11.88 7.59 -9.92
N LYS A 93 11.77 8.41 -10.97
CA LYS A 93 11.58 9.86 -10.83
C LYS A 93 10.22 10.27 -10.24
N HIS A 94 9.22 9.38 -10.24
CA HIS A 94 7.86 9.67 -9.76
C HIS A 94 7.47 8.85 -8.52
N VAL A 95 8.18 7.76 -8.25
CA VAL A 95 7.73 6.74 -7.29
C VAL A 95 7.57 7.25 -5.87
N HIS A 96 8.44 8.14 -5.43
CA HIS A 96 8.38 8.69 -4.06
C HIS A 96 7.12 9.51 -3.83
N ASP A 97 6.77 10.41 -4.75
CA ASP A 97 5.59 11.26 -4.60
C ASP A 97 4.30 10.44 -4.76
N ILE A 98 4.31 9.44 -5.65
CA ILE A 98 3.18 8.52 -5.80
C ILE A 98 3.02 7.66 -4.54
N TRP A 99 4.10 7.13 -3.96
CA TRP A 99 4.03 6.35 -2.72
C TRP A 99 3.41 7.15 -1.58
N LYS A 100 3.83 8.41 -1.38
CA LYS A 100 3.25 9.28 -0.35
C LYS A 100 1.75 9.44 -0.52
N GLN A 101 1.30 9.70 -1.74
CA GLN A 101 -0.12 9.84 -2.05
C GLN A 101 -0.88 8.54 -1.83
N LEU A 102 -0.36 7.41 -2.30
CA LEU A 102 -0.96 6.10 -2.08
C LEU A 102 -1.10 5.78 -0.59
N PHE A 103 -0.07 6.08 0.23
CA PHE A 103 -0.12 5.83 1.66
C PHE A 103 -1.19 6.69 2.35
N PHE A 104 -1.32 7.97 1.99
CA PHE A 104 -2.42 8.80 2.50
C PHE A 104 -3.79 8.29 2.06
N LEU A 105 -3.95 7.95 0.77
CA LEU A 105 -5.23 7.57 0.19
C LEU A 105 -5.71 6.21 0.70
N ILE A 106 -4.82 5.23 0.86
CA ILE A 106 -5.20 3.92 1.36
C ILE A 106 -5.64 4.00 2.83
N CYS A 107 -4.88 4.68 3.69
CA CYS A 107 -5.23 4.82 5.09
C CYS A 107 -6.43 5.74 5.34
N GLY A 108 -6.70 6.65 4.40
CA GLY A 108 -7.91 7.47 4.37
C GLY A 108 -9.13 6.78 3.77
N GLU A 109 -9.00 5.52 3.31
CA GLU A 109 -10.03 4.75 2.59
C GLU A 109 -10.62 5.53 1.39
N SER A 110 -9.77 6.25 0.67
CA SER A 110 -10.14 7.09 -0.49
C SER A 110 -9.28 6.82 -1.73
N LEU A 111 -8.66 5.64 -1.77
CA LEU A 111 -7.81 5.18 -2.89
C LEU A 111 -8.60 4.93 -4.16
N PHE A 112 -9.85 4.50 -4.01
CA PHE A 112 -10.80 4.39 -5.10
C PHE A 112 -11.91 5.43 -4.97
N THR A 113 -12.48 5.81 -6.10
CA THR A 113 -13.67 6.67 -6.20
C THR A 113 -14.95 5.97 -5.74
N ASP A 114 -14.91 4.65 -5.65
CA ASP A 114 -16.01 3.79 -5.22
C ASP A 114 -15.74 3.25 -3.81
N LYS A 115 -16.70 3.38 -2.90
CA LYS A 115 -16.55 2.93 -1.50
C LYS A 115 -16.37 1.40 -1.41
N ASP A 116 -17.10 0.63 -2.20
CA ASP A 116 -17.04 -0.84 -2.15
C ASP A 116 -15.66 -1.34 -2.59
N TYR A 117 -15.00 -0.63 -3.52
CA TYR A 117 -13.59 -0.88 -3.83
C TYR A 117 -12.68 -0.65 -2.61
N ASN A 118 -12.81 0.50 -1.93
CA ASN A 118 -11.99 0.81 -0.76
C ASN A 118 -12.16 -0.20 0.38
N ASP A 119 -13.40 -0.64 0.64
CA ASP A 119 -13.71 -1.65 1.65
C ASP A 119 -13.00 -2.98 1.37
N ASN A 120 -12.69 -3.27 0.10
CA ASN A 120 -12.00 -4.48 -0.35
C ASN A 120 -10.47 -4.33 -0.50
N VAL A 121 -9.88 -3.18 -0.16
CA VAL A 121 -8.42 -3.01 -0.14
C VAL A 121 -7.82 -3.61 1.12
N ASN A 122 -6.79 -4.44 0.96
CA ASN A 122 -6.03 -5.02 2.07
C ASN A 122 -4.70 -4.31 2.32
N GLY A 123 -4.08 -3.71 1.30
CA GLY A 123 -2.78 -3.08 1.45
C GLY A 123 -2.18 -2.51 0.18
N ILE A 124 -1.03 -1.87 0.30
CA ILE A 124 -0.16 -1.49 -0.81
C ILE A 124 1.26 -1.98 -0.59
N THR A 125 1.98 -2.22 -1.69
CA THR A 125 3.39 -2.64 -1.62
C THR A 125 4.21 -1.94 -2.68
N ILE A 126 5.47 -1.69 -2.39
CA ILE A 126 6.46 -1.22 -3.36
C ILE A 126 7.64 -2.19 -3.40
N SER A 127 8.09 -2.50 -4.61
CA SER A 127 9.20 -3.40 -4.86
C SER A 127 10.16 -2.78 -5.88
N PRO A 128 11.36 -2.36 -5.46
CA PRO A 128 12.35 -1.75 -6.33
C PRO A 128 12.83 -2.65 -7.47
N LYS A 129 13.11 -2.04 -8.62
CA LYS A 129 13.87 -2.60 -9.76
C LYS A 129 14.89 -1.54 -10.20
N LYS A 130 15.72 -1.87 -11.19
CA LYS A 130 16.85 -1.02 -11.62
C LYS A 130 16.45 0.43 -11.95
N ASN A 131 15.41 0.62 -12.78
CA ASN A 131 15.01 1.94 -13.31
C ASN A 131 13.58 2.36 -12.94
N PHE A 132 12.86 1.49 -12.23
CA PHE A 132 11.46 1.66 -11.88
C PHE A 132 11.17 0.86 -10.61
N CYS A 133 10.05 1.11 -9.98
CA CYS A 133 9.50 0.25 -8.94
C CYS A 133 8.21 -0.40 -9.43
N ILE A 134 7.93 -1.59 -8.94
CA ILE A 134 6.59 -2.18 -9.04
C ILE A 134 5.82 -1.77 -7.80
N VAL A 135 4.70 -1.08 -7.98
CA VAL A 135 3.78 -0.75 -6.90
C VAL A 135 2.51 -1.56 -7.08
N LYS A 136 2.03 -2.17 -6.00
CA LYS A 136 0.79 -2.96 -6.02
C LYS A 136 -0.21 -2.44 -5.03
N ILE A 137 -1.49 -2.49 -5.39
CA ILE A 137 -2.63 -2.35 -4.49
C ILE A 137 -3.26 -3.72 -4.34
N TRP A 138 -3.29 -4.24 -3.12
CA TRP A 138 -3.76 -5.59 -2.78
C TRP A 138 -5.25 -5.53 -2.47
N MET A 139 -6.01 -6.35 -3.17
CA MET A 139 -7.45 -6.47 -3.06
C MET A 139 -7.81 -7.82 -2.45
N LYS A 140 -8.81 -7.83 -1.57
CA LYS A 140 -9.39 -9.04 -0.98
C LYS A 140 -10.08 -9.96 -2.00
N THR A 141 -10.54 -9.38 -3.11
CA THR A 141 -11.37 -10.05 -4.11
C THR A 141 -10.82 -9.81 -5.52
N THR A 142 -11.16 -10.70 -6.44
CA THR A 142 -10.90 -10.57 -7.88
C THR A 142 -12.06 -9.94 -8.64
N THR A 143 -13.19 -9.61 -8.00
CA THR A 143 -14.35 -9.03 -8.70
C THR A 143 -14.20 -7.53 -9.01
N HIS A 144 -13.24 -6.86 -8.36
CA HIS A 144 -13.04 -5.41 -8.42
C HIS A 144 -11.79 -5.04 -9.23
N GLN A 145 -11.85 -5.23 -10.55
CA GLN A 145 -10.68 -5.09 -11.44
C GLN A 145 -10.67 -3.80 -12.29
N ASP A 146 -11.74 -3.00 -12.25
CA ASP A 146 -11.83 -1.77 -13.04
C ASP A 146 -10.80 -0.72 -12.59
N ILE A 147 -9.76 -0.53 -13.40
CA ILE A 147 -8.66 0.41 -13.17
C ILE A 147 -9.12 1.87 -13.16
N THR A 148 -10.25 2.18 -13.79
CA THR A 148 -10.76 3.56 -13.89
C THR A 148 -11.32 4.06 -12.55
N LYS A 149 -11.53 3.14 -11.60
CA LYS A 149 -12.03 3.46 -10.26
C LYS A 149 -10.96 4.04 -9.34
N VAL A 150 -9.68 3.87 -9.65
CA VAL A 150 -8.57 4.40 -8.84
C VAL A 150 -8.63 5.93 -8.87
N SER A 151 -8.56 6.54 -7.69
CA SER A 151 -8.53 7.99 -7.53
C SER A 151 -7.37 8.59 -8.32
N HIS A 152 -7.56 9.81 -8.83
CA HIS A 152 -6.53 10.49 -9.61
C HIS A 152 -5.28 10.72 -8.75
N ILE A 153 -4.14 10.18 -9.20
CA ILE A 153 -2.81 10.39 -8.61
C ILE A 153 -1.90 10.91 -9.73
N PRO A 154 -1.32 12.12 -9.60
CA PRO A 154 -0.41 12.66 -10.60
C PRO A 154 0.74 11.70 -10.93
N ASN A 155 1.01 11.53 -12.23
CA ASN A 155 2.02 10.62 -12.79
C ASN A 155 1.74 9.11 -12.61
N LEU A 156 0.61 8.71 -12.01
CA LEU A 156 0.17 7.32 -12.01
C LEU A 156 -0.71 7.06 -13.22
N ILE A 157 -0.18 6.34 -14.22
CA ILE A 157 -0.85 6.13 -15.50
C ILE A 157 -1.69 4.85 -15.43
N ALA A 158 -3.02 4.98 -15.55
CA ALA A 158 -3.95 3.84 -15.46
C ALA A 158 -3.68 2.77 -16.53
N ASN A 159 -3.30 3.16 -17.76
CA ASN A 159 -3.03 2.23 -18.85
C ASN A 159 -1.78 1.36 -18.64
N GLU A 160 -0.91 1.71 -17.68
CA GLU A 160 0.25 0.89 -17.30
C GLU A 160 -0.07 -0.08 -16.15
N CYS A 161 -1.33 -0.12 -15.70
CA CYS A 161 -1.80 -1.01 -14.66
C CYS A 161 -2.28 -2.34 -15.24
N ILE A 162 -1.90 -3.43 -14.57
CA ILE A 162 -2.43 -4.76 -14.84
C ILE A 162 -3.02 -5.30 -13.55
N PHE A 163 -4.27 -5.78 -13.59
CA PHE A 163 -4.83 -6.56 -12.49
C PHE A 163 -4.36 -8.01 -12.59
N LYS A 164 -3.88 -8.59 -11.49
CA LYS A 164 -3.45 -10.00 -11.41
C LYS A 164 -4.06 -10.65 -10.19
N ALA A 165 -4.80 -11.74 -10.39
CA ALA A 165 -5.22 -12.60 -9.28
C ALA A 165 -3.98 -13.18 -8.58
N HIS A 166 -4.07 -13.36 -7.26
CA HIS A 166 -3.09 -14.16 -6.53
C HIS A 166 -3.32 -15.63 -6.90
N ALA A 167 -2.25 -16.41 -7.02
CA ALA A 167 -2.33 -17.83 -7.37
C ALA A 167 -1.50 -18.70 -6.41
N PRO A 168 -1.84 -18.75 -5.09
CA PRO A 168 -1.22 -19.65 -4.09
C PRO A 168 -0.82 -20.99 -4.67
N GLU A 169 0.49 -21.25 -4.76
CA GLU A 169 0.98 -22.62 -4.93
C GLU A 169 0.75 -23.29 -3.57
N TYR A 170 -0.14 -24.28 -3.55
CA TYR A 170 -0.41 -25.12 -2.38
C TYR A 170 0.51 -26.34 -2.39
#